data_AF-A0A7R9WLB4-F1
#
_entry.id   AF-A0A7R9WLB4-F1
#
_cell.length_a   1.000
_cell.length_b   1.000
_cell.length_c   1.000
_cell.angle_alpha   90.00
_cell.angle_beta   90.00
_cell.angle_gamma   90.00
#
_symmetry.space_group_name_H-M   'P 1'
#
loop_
_entity.id
_entity.type
_entity.pdbx_description
1 polymer ?
#
loop_
_entity_poly.entity_id
_entity_poly.type
_entity_poly.pdbx_seq_one_letter_code
_entity_poly.pdbx_strand_id
1 'polypeptide(L)'
;EDLQIVRQTMRDAQPRGVTPLASHVREIRRQITDMLPQLQQTGGKVVMVLATDGLPSDEMGISGETSRSELQVALRSLEGLPVWIVVRLCTDEDSVVEY
;
A
#
# COMPACT_ATOMS: atom_id res chain seq x y z
N GLU A 1 19.53 1.16 -16.89
CA GLU A 1 19.10 -0.24 -16.79
C GLU A 1 17.78 -0.33 -16.00
N ASP A 2 17.76 0.14 -14.76
CA ASP A 2 16.57 0.13 -13.88
C ASP A 2 15.32 0.78 -14.48
N LEU A 3 15.45 1.93 -15.15
CA LEU A 3 14.32 2.61 -15.81
C LEU A 3 13.64 1.76 -16.89
N GLN A 4 14.40 0.91 -17.59
CA GLN A 4 13.83 0.03 -18.61
C GLN A 4 13.06 -1.12 -17.96
N ILE A 5 13.57 -1.65 -16.83
CA ILE A 5 12.88 -2.68 -16.04
C ILE A 5 11.56 -2.13 -15.51
N VAL A 6 11.57 -0.97 -14.84
CA VAL A 6 10.34 -0.33 -14.34
C VAL A 6 9.33 -0.10 -15.46
N ARG A 7 9.80 0.41 -16.60
CA ARG A 7 8.93 0.69 -17.75
C ARG A 7 8.36 -0.58 -18.38
N GLN A 8 9.12 -1.68 -18.36
CA GLN A 8 8.65 -2.97 -18.84
C GLN A 8 7.62 -3.58 -17.87
N THR A 9 7.91 -3.59 -16.56
CA THR A 9 6.96 -4.02 -15.53
C THR A 9 5.65 -3.24 -15.58
N MET A 10 5.71 -1.92 -15.78
CA MET A 10 4.50 -1.09 -15.94
C MET A 10 3.70 -1.41 -17.20
N ARG A 11 4.37 -1.81 -18.29
CA ARG A 11 3.68 -2.24 -19.54
C ARG A 11 3.03 -3.60 -19.40
N ASP A 12 3.66 -4.49 -18.65
CA ASP A 12 3.20 -5.86 -18.45
C ASP A 12 2.13 -5.96 -17.34
N ALA A 13 2.04 -4.95 -16.46
CA ALA A 13 0.99 -4.83 -15.48
C ALA A 13 -0.35 -4.47 -16.15
N GLN A 14 -1.37 -5.29 -15.92
CA GLN A 14 -2.75 -5.01 -16.33
C GLN A 14 -3.63 -4.74 -15.10
N PRO A 15 -4.53 -3.75 -15.16
CA PRO A 15 -5.55 -3.57 -14.13
C PRO A 15 -6.38 -4.85 -14.00
N ARG A 16 -6.45 -5.40 -12.78
CA ARG A 16 -7.20 -6.64 -12.51
C ARG A 16 -8.61 -6.38 -11.97
N GLY A 17 -9.00 -5.10 -11.84
CA GLY A 17 -10.33 -4.69 -11.38
C GLY A 17 -10.52 -4.75 -9.86
N VAL A 18 -9.46 -4.96 -9.08
CA VAL A 18 -9.49 -5.00 -7.62
C VAL A 18 -8.35 -4.19 -7.02
N THR A 19 -8.58 -3.63 -5.84
CA THR A 19 -7.62 -2.81 -5.08
C THR A 19 -7.46 -3.36 -3.65
N PRO A 20 -6.85 -4.55 -3.46
CA PRO A 20 -6.72 -5.23 -2.17
C PRO A 20 -5.62 -4.61 -1.30
N LEU A 21 -5.75 -3.31 -1.00
CA LEU A 21 -4.74 -2.50 -0.31
C LEU A 21 -4.36 -3.09 1.05
N ALA A 22 -5.33 -3.63 1.80
CA ALA A 22 -5.07 -4.23 3.10
C ALA A 22 -4.10 -5.42 3.02
N SER A 23 -4.23 -6.25 1.98
CA SER A 23 -3.34 -7.40 1.76
C SER A 23 -1.91 -6.94 1.46
N HIS A 24 -1.76 -5.98 0.54
CA HIS A 24 -0.45 -5.42 0.19
C HIS A 24 0.23 -4.73 1.36
N VAL A 25 -0.50 -3.98 2.19
CA VAL A 25 0.05 -3.37 3.41
C VAL A 25 0.57 -4.43 4.38
N ARG A 26 -0.16 -5.55 4.57
CA ARG A 26 0.29 -6.65 5.43
C ARG A 26 1.53 -7.35 4.89
N GLU A 27 1.62 -7.50 3.57
CA GLU A 27 2.81 -8.05 2.91
C GLU A 27 4.04 -7.15 3.11
N ILE A 28 3.89 -5.85 2.86
CA ILE A 28 4.97 -4.86 3.06
C ILE A 28 5.39 -4.85 4.54
N ARG A 29 4.43 -4.88 5.48
CA ARG A 29 4.73 -4.97 6.91
C ARG A 29 5.62 -6.16 7.25
N ARG A 30 5.35 -7.34 6.68
CA ARG A 30 6.17 -8.54 6.88
C ARG A 30 7.61 -8.29 6.41
N GLN A 31 7.78 -7.74 5.21
CA GLN A 31 9.11 -7.42 4.67
C GLN A 31 9.86 -6.42 5.55
N ILE A 32 9.19 -5.36 6.02
CA ILE A 32 9.78 -4.36 6.93
C ILE A 32 10.18 -4.99 8.26
N THR A 33 9.36 -5.91 8.78
CA THR A 33 9.65 -6.64 10.02
C THR A 33 10.92 -7.48 9.87
N ASP A 34 11.09 -8.16 8.74
CA ASP A 34 12.28 -8.96 8.45
C ASP A 34 13.54 -8.08 8.36
N MET A 35 13.40 -6.84 7.85
CA MET A 35 14.47 -5.85 7.76
C MET A 35 14.73 -5.06 9.05
N LEU A 36 13.88 -5.23 10.07
CA LEU A 36 13.88 -4.38 11.26
C LEU A 36 15.24 -4.33 11.99
N PRO A 37 15.97 -5.45 12.18
CA PRO A 37 17.28 -5.41 12.84
C PRO A 37 18.28 -4.52 12.10
N GLN A 38 18.28 -4.57 10.76
CA GLN A 38 19.17 -3.78 9.92
C GLN A 38 18.78 -2.30 9.93
N LEU A 39 17.48 -2.00 9.87
CA LEU A 39 16.96 -0.63 9.94
C LEU A 39 17.32 0.02 11.28
N GLN A 40 17.21 -0.73 12.39
CA GLN A 40 17.58 -0.24 13.72
C GLN A 40 19.09 0.03 13.85
N GLN A 41 19.94 -0.87 13.34
CA GLN A 41 21.39 -0.70 13.37
C GLN A 41 21.86 0.53 12.57
N THR A 42 21.20 0.80 11.44
CA THR A 42 21.57 1.89 10.53
C THR A 42 20.85 3.20 10.80
N GLY A 43 19.84 3.22 11.68
CA GLY A 43 18.92 4.34 11.84
C GLY A 43 18.03 4.59 10.61
N GLY A 44 17.91 3.59 9.74
CA GLY A 44 17.13 3.66 8.50
C GLY A 44 15.63 3.70 8.74
N LYS A 45 14.91 4.31 7.79
CA LYS A 45 13.44 4.33 7.75
C LYS A 45 12.95 3.88 6.38
N VAL A 46 11.78 3.27 6.34
CA VAL A 46 11.12 2.86 5.09
C VAL A 46 10.08 3.90 4.71
N VAL A 47 10.12 4.36 3.47
CA VAL A 47 9.07 5.21 2.91
C VAL A 47 8.11 4.32 2.13
N MET A 48 6.87 4.21 2.59
CA MET A 48 5.80 3.50 1.90
C MET A 48 4.91 4.52 1.19
N VAL A 49 4.90 4.50 -0.14
CA VAL A 49 4.03 5.37 -0.96
C VAL A 49 2.85 4.55 -1.46
N LEU A 50 1.67 4.84 -0.94
CA LEU A 50 0.40 4.27 -1.37
C LEU A 50 -0.21 5.19 -2.42
N ALA A 51 -0.15 4.81 -3.69
CA ALA A 51 -0.85 5.51 -4.76
C ALA A 51 -2.08 4.68 -5.17
N THR A 52 -3.28 5.21 -4.92
CA THR A 52 -4.56 4.53 -5.20
C THR A 52 -5.52 5.47 -5.92
N ASP A 53 -6.25 4.96 -6.91
CA ASP A 53 -7.24 5.69 -7.72
C ASP A 53 -8.67 5.53 -7.22
N GLY A 54 -8.91 4.70 -6.21
CA GLY A 54 -10.22 4.50 -5.62
C GLY A 54 -10.18 3.90 -4.20
N LEU A 55 -11.36 3.49 -3.73
CA LEU A 55 -11.55 2.87 -2.41
C LEU A 55 -10.90 1.48 -2.34
N PRO A 56 -10.48 1.01 -1.16
CA PRO A 56 -10.03 -0.37 -0.99
C PRO A 56 -11.16 -1.35 -1.33
N SER A 57 -10.81 -2.46 -1.99
CA SER A 57 -11.71 -3.57 -2.25
C SER A 57 -11.17 -4.85 -1.62
N ASP A 58 -12.04 -5.85 -1.46
CA ASP A 58 -11.58 -7.22 -1.25
C ASP A 58 -11.05 -7.86 -2.56
N GLU A 59 -10.65 -9.13 -2.48
CA GLU A 59 -10.15 -9.90 -3.64
C GLU A 59 -11.23 -10.15 -4.72
N MET A 60 -12.50 -9.94 -4.39
CA MET A 60 -13.63 -10.06 -5.31
C MET A 60 -14.03 -8.72 -5.94
N GLY A 61 -13.33 -7.63 -5.59
CA GLY A 61 -13.60 -6.28 -6.09
C GLY A 61 -14.74 -5.57 -5.37
N ILE A 62 -15.18 -6.09 -4.22
CA ILE A 62 -16.24 -5.47 -3.43
C ILE A 62 -15.62 -4.45 -2.49
N SER A 63 -16.01 -3.19 -2.66
CA SER A 63 -15.68 -2.10 -1.76
C SER A 63 -16.82 -1.84 -0.78
N GLY A 64 -16.51 -1.72 0.50
CA GLY A 64 -17.49 -1.47 1.55
C GLY A 64 -16.85 -1.31 2.92
N GLU A 65 -17.67 -1.23 3.97
CA GLU A 65 -17.17 -0.97 5.33
C GLU A 65 -16.13 -2.01 5.79
N THR A 66 -16.29 -3.27 5.38
CA THR A 66 -15.33 -4.34 5.69
C THR A 66 -13.95 -4.08 5.09
N SER A 67 -13.86 -3.80 3.79
CA SER A 67 -12.57 -3.55 3.12
C SER A 67 -11.88 -2.29 3.65
N ARG A 68 -12.68 -1.28 4.04
CA ARG A 68 -12.20 -0.07 4.71
C ARG A 68 -11.61 -0.36 6.10
N SER A 69 -12.36 -1.06 6.94
CA SER A 69 -11.92 -1.47 8.28
C SER A 69 -10.65 -2.32 8.20
N GLU A 70 -10.57 -3.23 7.24
CA GLU A 70 -9.37 -4.04 7.02
C GLU A 70 -8.14 -3.21 6.66
N LEU A 71 -8.30 -2.20 5.80
CA LEU A 71 -7.22 -1.27 5.48
C LEU A 71 -6.81 -0.47 6.72
N GLN A 72 -7.75 0.03 7.51
CA GLN A 72 -7.45 0.75 8.75
C GLN A 72 -6.66 -0.13 9.74
N VAL A 73 -7.08 -1.38 9.93
CA VAL A 73 -6.37 -2.35 10.78
C VAL A 73 -4.96 -2.62 10.24
N ALA A 74 -4.82 -2.78 8.93
CA ALA A 74 -3.52 -2.99 8.30
C ALA A 74 -2.58 -1.78 8.48
N LEU A 75 -3.08 -0.55 8.30
CA LEU A 75 -2.31 0.67 8.52
C LEU A 75 -1.92 0.84 9.99
N ARG A 76 -2.84 0.59 10.94
CA ARG A 76 -2.53 0.60 12.38
C ARG A 76 -1.48 -0.43 12.74
N SER A 77 -1.42 -1.57 12.05
CA SER A 77 -0.42 -2.60 12.32
C SER A 77 1.03 -2.20 11.98
N LEU A 78 1.22 -1.05 11.29
CA LEU A 78 2.53 -0.45 11.04
C LEU A 78 3.00 0.45 12.19
N GLU A 79 2.15 0.74 13.17
CA GLU A 79 2.51 1.53 14.34
C GLU A 79 3.69 0.88 15.09
N GLY A 80 4.66 1.70 15.51
CA GLY A 80 5.88 1.24 16.16
C GLY A 80 6.99 0.77 15.21
N LEU A 81 6.73 0.62 13.92
CA LEU A 81 7.76 0.35 12.90
C LEU A 81 8.36 1.66 12.37
N PRO A 82 9.62 1.65 11.89
CA PRO A 82 10.28 2.84 11.34
C PRO A 82 9.78 3.17 9.92
N VAL A 83 8.49 3.44 9.78
CA VAL A 83 7.81 3.64 8.49
C VAL A 83 7.25 5.05 8.38
N TRP A 84 7.48 5.68 7.23
CA TRP A 84 6.83 6.91 6.81
C TRP A 84 5.85 6.59 5.69
N ILE A 85 4.57 6.87 5.90
CA ILE A 85 3.51 6.57 4.93
C ILE A 85 3.16 7.84 4.17
N VAL A 86 3.16 7.77 2.85
CA VAL A 86 2.64 8.81 1.95
C VAL A 86 1.44 8.22 1.22
N VAL A 87 0.27 8.81 1.40
CA VAL A 87 -0.94 8.43 0.65
C VAL A 87 -1.16 9.43 -0.48
N ARG A 88 -1.22 8.94 -1.71
CA ARG A 88 -1.56 9.70 -2.91
C ARG A 88 -2.88 9.17 -3.45
N LEU A 89 -3.93 9.96 -3.26
CA LEU A 89 -5.22 9.71 -3.87
C LEU A 89 -5.17 10.25 -5.31
N CYS A 90 -5.30 9.35 -6.26
CA CYS A 90 -5.25 9.60 -7.71
C CYS A 90 -6.64 9.36 -8.31
N THR A 91 -7.66 9.94 -7.67
CA THR A 91 -9.08 9.68 -7.97
C THR A 91 -9.77 10.96 -8.42
N ASP A 92 -10.75 10.82 -9.31
CA ASP A 92 -11.69 11.85 -9.73
C ASP A 92 -13.06 11.73 -9.01
N GLU A 93 -13.20 10.75 -8.11
CA GLU A 93 -14.39 10.56 -7.29
C GLU A 93 -14.30 11.36 -5.98
N ASP A 94 -15.15 12.39 -5.85
CA ASP A 94 -15.17 13.27 -4.67
C ASP A 94 -15.35 12.51 -3.35
N SER A 95 -16.11 11.42 -3.35
CA SER A 95 -16.37 10.59 -2.16
C SER A 95 -15.14 9.86 -1.61
N VAL A 96 -14.04 9.78 -2.38
CA VAL A 96 -12.78 9.18 -1.93
C VAL A 96 -11.95 10.17 -1.10
N VAL A 97 -12.22 11.47 -1.23
CA VAL A 97 -11.50 12.52 -0.49
C VAL A 97 -11.98 12.64 0.96
N GLU A 98 -13.21 12.22 1.25
CA GLU A 98 -13.78 12.19 2.61
C GLU A 98 -13.32 10.98 3.46
N TYR A 99 -12.34 10.22 2.95
CA TYR A 99 -11.83 8.97 3.51
C TYR A 99 -10.82 9.13 4.66
#